data_AF-A0A7K3Y2C5-F1
#
_entry.id   AF-A0A7K3Y2C5-F1
#
_cell.length_a   1.000
_cell.length_b   1.000
_cell.length_c   1.000
_cell.angle_alpha   90.00
_cell.angle_beta   90.00
_cell.angle_gamma   90.00
#
_symmetry.space_group_name_H-M   'P 1'
#
loop_
_entity.id
_entity.type
_entity.pdbx_description
1 polymer ?
#
loop_
_entity_poly.entity_id
_entity_poly.type
_entity_poly.pdbx_seq_one_letter_code
_entity_poly.pdbx_strand_id
1 'polypeptide(L)'
;MLMHANWGTGYFDSRRTGQGVLHNLDDPKFLDLCDNILATTDADELKHYAEEVQQYYSDNLPGIAIYWMKDVTPINKEITGWYSSQYKGIFNEINFLNIRPAK
;
A
#
# COMPACT_ATOMS: atom_id res chain seq x y z
N MET A 1 -5.08 0.34 -2.28
CA MET A 1 -5.27 -0.43 -1.04
C MET A 1 -5.51 0.56 0.09
N LEU A 2 -6.58 0.41 0.86
CA LEU A 2 -6.70 1.07 2.17
C LEU A 2 -5.75 0.34 3.11
N MET A 3 -4.51 0.80 3.18
CA MET A 3 -3.43 0.11 3.90
C MET A 3 -3.48 0.43 5.40
N HIS A 4 -4.60 0.27 6.10
CA HIS A 4 -4.68 0.55 7.55
C HIS A 4 -4.02 1.91 7.90
N ALA A 5 -3.05 1.92 8.83
CA ALA A 5 -2.17 3.04 9.17
C ALA A 5 -1.05 3.32 8.13
N ASN A 6 -1.31 3.08 6.84
CA ASN A 6 -0.42 3.27 5.70
C ASN A 6 0.97 2.59 5.81
N TRP A 7 1.89 2.90 4.88
CA TRP A 7 3.31 2.48 4.89
C TRP A 7 3.58 1.01 5.20
N GLY A 8 2.69 0.12 4.75
CA GLY A 8 2.82 -1.32 4.97
C GLY A 8 2.55 -1.78 6.42
N THR A 9 2.21 -0.88 7.35
CA THR A 9 1.95 -1.24 8.77
C THR A 9 0.83 -2.28 8.89
N GLY A 10 -0.18 -2.16 8.03
CA GLY A 10 -1.28 -3.09 7.95
C GLY A 10 -0.89 -4.52 7.58
N TYR A 11 0.34 -4.82 7.12
CA TYR A 11 0.80 -6.20 6.97
C TYR A 11 1.21 -6.82 8.32
N PHE A 12 1.71 -6.01 9.25
CA PHE A 12 2.38 -6.49 10.46
C PHE A 12 1.52 -6.36 11.72
N ASP A 13 0.64 -5.34 11.80
CA ASP A 13 -0.25 -5.09 12.95
C ASP A 13 -1.07 -6.36 13.29
N SER A 14 -0.84 -6.92 14.47
CA SER A 14 -1.47 -8.16 14.95
C SER A 14 -2.97 -8.05 15.17
N ARG A 15 -3.51 -6.84 15.30
CA ARG A 15 -4.94 -6.58 15.55
C ARG A 15 -5.76 -6.59 14.27
N ARG A 16 -5.11 -6.56 13.10
CA ARG A 16 -5.79 -6.69 11.80
C ARG A 16 -6.22 -8.13 11.56
N THR A 17 -7.15 -8.32 10.62
CA THR A 17 -7.50 -9.63 10.04
C THR A 17 -7.81 -9.54 8.54
N GLY A 18 -7.51 -10.62 7.79
CA GLY A 18 -7.85 -10.79 6.36
C GLY A 18 -6.81 -10.30 5.33
N GLN A 19 -6.88 -10.80 4.08
CA GLN A 19 -6.07 -10.40 2.90
C GLN A 19 -4.55 -10.22 3.09
N GLY A 20 -3.77 -11.32 3.12
CA GLY A 20 -2.31 -11.28 2.91
C GLY A 20 -1.48 -10.61 4.02
N VAL A 21 -2.12 -10.38 5.16
CA VAL A 21 -1.54 -9.89 6.41
C VAL A 21 -0.75 -10.98 7.15
N LEU A 22 0.37 -10.59 7.76
CA LEU A 22 1.27 -11.47 8.49
C LEU A 22 0.91 -11.54 9.99
N HIS A 23 0.36 -10.47 10.57
CA HIS A 23 -0.04 -10.36 11.98
C HIS A 23 1.03 -10.81 12.98
N ASN A 24 2.27 -10.41 12.75
CA ASN A 24 3.40 -10.90 13.51
C ASN A 24 3.89 -9.90 14.57
N LEU A 25 3.33 -8.69 14.64
CA LEU A 25 3.72 -7.68 15.62
C LEU A 25 2.61 -7.34 16.62
N ASP A 26 2.86 -7.68 17.88
CA ASP A 26 2.07 -7.28 19.06
C ASP A 26 2.88 -6.33 19.99
N ASP A 27 3.92 -5.68 19.44
CA ASP A 27 4.73 -4.70 20.17
C ASP A 27 3.89 -3.44 20.45
N PRO A 28 3.65 -3.08 21.72
CA PRO A 28 2.84 -1.92 22.06
C PRO A 28 3.31 -0.62 21.41
N LYS A 29 4.62 -0.43 21.20
CA LYS A 29 5.14 0.78 20.54
C LYS A 29 4.70 0.86 19.08
N PHE A 30 4.71 -0.28 18.39
CA PHE A 30 4.28 -0.36 17.00
C PHE A 30 2.76 -0.16 16.87
N LEU A 31 2.00 -0.78 17.79
CA LEU A 31 0.54 -0.64 17.80
C LEU A 31 0.11 0.80 18.11
N ASP A 32 0.76 1.46 19.07
CA ASP A 32 0.50 2.86 19.41
C ASP A 32 0.83 3.79 18.23
N LEU A 33 1.95 3.56 17.54
CA LEU A 33 2.29 4.29 16.32
C LEU A 33 1.22 4.13 15.24
N CYS A 34 0.68 2.93 15.05
CA CYS A 34 -0.43 2.69 14.12
C CYS A 34 -1.70 3.44 14.53
N ASP A 35 -2.01 3.48 15.83
CA ASP A 35 -3.18 4.17 16.36
C ASP A 35 -3.05 5.69 16.19
N ASN A 36 -1.88 6.26 16.46
CA ASN A 36 -1.60 7.69 16.31
C ASN A 36 -1.72 8.13 14.84
N ILE A 37 -1.23 7.32 13.89
CA ILE A 37 -1.41 7.57 12.45
C ILE A 37 -2.89 7.60 12.06
N LEU A 38 -3.69 6.66 12.57
CA LEU A 38 -5.13 6.58 12.26
C LEU A 38 -5.95 7.68 12.92
N ALA A 39 -5.47 8.25 14.03
CA ALA A 39 -6.14 9.28 14.80
C ALA A 39 -5.90 10.70 14.26
N THR A 40 -4.85 10.93 13.48
CA THR A 40 -4.50 12.27 12.97
C THR A 40 -4.93 12.48 11.51
N THR A 41 -5.18 13.74 11.16
CA THR A 41 -5.32 14.21 9.78
C THR A 41 -4.31 15.33 9.46
N ASP A 42 -3.41 15.65 10.40
CA ASP A 42 -2.39 16.67 10.20
C ASP A 42 -1.26 16.14 9.33
N ALA A 43 -0.88 16.91 8.31
CA ALA A 43 0.09 16.46 7.31
C ALA A 43 1.53 16.39 7.85
N ASP A 44 1.89 17.28 8.77
CA ASP A 44 3.23 17.32 9.35
C ASP A 44 3.40 16.21 10.39
N GLU A 45 2.37 15.94 11.20
CA GLU A 45 2.32 14.77 12.09
C GLU A 45 2.38 13.46 11.30
N LEU A 46 1.60 13.32 10.22
CA LEU A 46 1.65 12.13 9.38
C LEU A 46 3.02 11.91 8.76
N LYS A 47 3.72 12.99 8.39
CA LYS A 47 5.10 12.89 7.90
C LYS A 47 6.05 12.42 9.00
N HIS A 48 5.91 12.94 10.21
CA HIS A 48 6.71 12.51 11.35
C HIS A 48 6.48 11.03 11.68
N TYR A 49 5.23 10.58 11.76
CA TYR A 49 4.92 9.16 11.99
C TYR A 49 5.42 8.26 10.87
N ALA A 50 5.43 8.72 9.62
CA ALA A 50 6.02 7.97 8.52
C ALA A 50 7.52 7.71 8.76
N GLU A 51 8.26 8.72 9.23
CA GLU A 51 9.68 8.60 9.59
C GLU A 51 9.86 7.61 10.76
N GLU A 52 9.03 7.70 11.81
CA GLU A 52 9.07 6.78 12.94
C GLU A 52 8.77 5.33 12.55
N VAL A 53 7.83 5.09 11.64
CA VAL A 53 7.53 3.75 11.11
C VAL A 53 8.76 3.20 10.38
N GLN A 54 9.41 4.01 9.53
CA GLN A 54 10.62 3.57 8.83
C GLN A 54 11.76 3.26 9.80
N GLN A 55 11.92 4.08 10.84
CA GLN A 55 12.93 3.84 11.88
C GLN A 55 12.63 2.54 12.63
N TYR A 56 11.38 2.31 13.04
CA TYR A 56 10.97 1.05 13.69
C TYR A 56 11.29 -0.16 12.82
N TYR A 57 11.00 -0.11 11.51
CA TYR A 57 11.33 -1.19 10.58
C TYR A 57 12.83 -1.41 10.44
N SER A 58 13.63 -0.35 10.43
CA SER A 58 15.09 -0.45 10.41
C SER A 58 15.63 -1.14 11.67
N ASP A 59 15.09 -0.79 12.83
CA ASP A 59 15.60 -1.25 14.12
C ASP A 59 15.15 -2.68 14.47
N ASN A 60 13.96 -3.09 14.00
CA ASN A 60 13.33 -4.35 14.42
C ASN A 60 13.19 -5.38 13.30
N LEU A 61 13.32 -4.97 12.03
CA LEU A 61 13.20 -5.82 10.83
C LEU A 61 12.00 -6.81 10.89
N PRO A 62 10.76 -6.32 11.01
CA PRO A 62 9.59 -7.19 11.20
C PRO A 62 9.23 -8.04 9.97
N GLY A 63 9.82 -7.72 8.82
CA GLY A 63 9.73 -8.49 7.60
C GLY A 63 10.98 -8.29 6.76
N ILE A 64 11.30 -9.29 5.94
CA ILE A 64 12.43 -9.25 5.01
C ILE A 64 11.86 -9.01 3.62
N ALA A 65 12.25 -7.88 3.00
CA ALA A 65 11.90 -7.62 1.61
C ALA A 65 12.65 -8.59 0.69
N ILE A 66 11.93 -9.50 0.04
CA ILE A 66 12.53 -10.50 -0.87
C ILE A 66 12.72 -9.92 -2.27
N TYR A 67 11.77 -9.12 -2.74
CA TYR A 67 11.84 -8.47 -4.04
C TYR A 67 10.93 -7.24 -4.10
N TRP A 68 11.22 -6.36 -5.06
CA TRP A 68 10.30 -5.31 -5.47
C TRP A 68 9.59 -5.76 -6.74
N MET A 69 8.27 -5.90 -6.67
CA MET A 69 7.47 -6.34 -7.81
C MET A 69 7.50 -5.30 -8.92
N LYS A 70 7.76 -5.74 -10.14
CA LYS A 70 7.60 -4.93 -11.35
C LYS A 70 6.50 -5.55 -12.21
N ASP A 71 5.30 -4.98 -12.12
CA ASP A 71 4.19 -5.39 -12.97
C ASP A 71 4.33 -4.76 -14.36
N VAL A 72 4.55 -5.62 -15.36
CA VAL A 72 4.60 -5.23 -16.76
C VAL A 72 3.36 -5.77 -17.44
N THR A 73 2.46 -4.87 -17.86
CA THR A 73 1.27 -5.24 -18.62
C THR A 73 1.44 -4.85 -20.09
N PRO A 74 1.56 -5.80 -21.03
CA PRO A 74 1.55 -5.49 -22.45
C PRO A 74 0.16 -5.01 -22.87
N ILE A 75 0.11 -3.89 -23.60
CA ILE A 75 -1.13 -3.31 -24.13
C ILE A 75 -1.09 -3.26 -25.66
N ASN A 76 -2.24 -3.48 -26.30
CA ASN A 76 -2.34 -3.34 -27.75
C ASN A 76 -2.23 -1.86 -28.14
N LYS A 77 -1.27 -1.52 -29.02
CA LYS A 77 -1.02 -0.16 -29.51
C LYS A 77 -2.11 0.35 -30.45
N GLU A 78 -2.90 -0.54 -31.03
CA GLU A 78 -4.10 -0.20 -31.81
C GLU A 78 -5.25 0.30 -30.93
N ILE A 79 -5.10 0.28 -29.61
CA ILE A 79 -6.07 0.76 -28.64
C ILE A 79 -5.41 1.84 -27.77
N THR A 80 -6.08 2.98 -27.61
CA THR A 80 -5.62 4.11 -26.79
C THR A 80 -6.57 4.38 -25.62
N GLY A 81 -6.14 5.22 -24.68
CA GLY A 81 -6.92 5.57 -23.49
C GLY A 81 -6.79 4.59 -22.32
N TRP A 82 -5.81 3.68 -22.35
CA TRP A 82 -5.53 2.76 -21.25
C TRP A 82 -5.13 3.50 -19.97
N TYR A 83 -5.73 3.08 -18.85
CA TYR A 83 -5.39 3.46 -17.49
C TYR A 83 -5.05 2.21 -16.68
N SER A 84 -3.87 2.17 -16.07
CA SER A 84 -3.48 1.07 -15.17
C SER A 84 -3.80 1.45 -13.72
N SER A 85 -4.73 0.73 -13.10
CA SER A 85 -5.02 0.86 -11.68
C SER A 85 -3.99 0.08 -10.85
N GLN A 86 -3.50 0.68 -9.76
CA GLN A 86 -2.61 -0.02 -8.82
C GLN A 86 -3.25 -1.27 -8.19
N TYR A 87 -4.59 -1.37 -8.15
CA TYR A 87 -5.27 -2.50 -7.51
C TYR A 87 -5.82 -3.52 -8.52
N LYS A 88 -6.33 -3.05 -9.66
CA LYS A 88 -7.03 -3.90 -10.64
C LYS A 88 -6.24 -4.07 -11.96
N GLY A 89 -5.05 -3.49 -12.05
CA GLY A 89 -4.30 -3.40 -13.30
C GLY A 89 -5.12 -2.72 -14.39
N ILE A 90 -5.07 -3.25 -15.61
CA ILE A 90 -5.84 -2.74 -16.76
C ILE A 90 -7.30 -3.23 -16.80
N PHE A 91 -7.68 -4.21 -15.97
CA PHE A 91 -9.06 -4.70 -15.92
C PHE A 91 -9.86 -3.90 -14.90
N ASN A 92 -10.23 -2.67 -15.27
CA ASN A 92 -10.89 -1.72 -14.39
C ASN A 92 -12.02 -0.97 -15.10
N GLU A 93 -12.92 -0.41 -14.30
CA GLU A 93 -14.10 0.35 -14.72
C GLU A 93 -13.77 1.55 -15.61
N ILE A 94 -12.63 2.20 -15.38
CA ILE A 94 -12.18 3.35 -16.17
C ILE A 94 -11.89 2.90 -17.60
N ASN A 95 -11.22 1.75 -17.77
CA ASN A 95 -10.89 1.23 -19.08
C ASN A 95 -12.12 0.76 -19.85
N PHE A 96 -13.10 0.14 -19.19
CA PHE A 96 -14.33 -0.30 -19.88
C PHE A 96 -15.10 0.84 -20.54
N LEU A 97 -14.96 2.07 -20.06
CA LEU A 97 -15.67 3.23 -20.58
C LEU A 97 -14.81 4.12 -21.48
N ASN A 98 -13.48 4.05 -21.39
CA ASN A 98 -12.59 5.03 -22.02
C ASN A 98 -11.71 4.49 -23.16
N ILE A 99 -11.44 3.17 -23.20
CA ILE A 99 -10.57 2.63 -24.26
C ILE A 99 -11.26 2.71 -25.62
N ARG A 100 -10.48 2.99 -26.65
CA ARG A 100 -10.98 3.13 -28.03
C ARG A 100 -9.89 2.82 -29.05
N PRO A 101 -10.23 2.54 -30.31
CA PRO A 101 -9.25 2.42 -31.37
C PRO A 101 -8.30 3.62 -31.40
N ALA A 102 -7.01 3.36 -31.50
CA ALA A 102 -6.02 4.36 -31.86
C ALA A 102 -6.29 4.79 -33.30
N LYS A 103 -6.27 6.11 -33.55
CA LYS A 103 -6.40 6.66 -34.90
C LYS A 103 -5.14 6.40 -35.71
#